data_AF-A0A820H463-F1
#
_entry.id   AF-A0A820H463-F1
#
_cell.length_a   1.000
_cell.length_b   1.000
_cell.length_c   1.000
_cell.angle_alpha   90.00
_cell.angle_beta   90.00
_cell.angle_gamma   90.00
#
_symmetry.space_group_name_H-M   'P 1'
#
loop_
_entity.id
_entity.type
_entity.pdbx_description
1 polymer ?
#
loop_
_entity_poly.entity_id
_entity_poly.type
_entity_poly.pdbx_seq_one_letter_code
_entity_poly.pdbx_strand_id
1 'polypeptide(L)'
;ENCMFRRCSLCTNYFDNKFRKYVLNPAQKIQWYQWVLKNGYSEKQEFNGTVHQCLNTLEAQLDSFLVHVFIKRRQAAYFEMIKSNLDNETICLQVDYSENFKLEVQDAVQGSFYTKTAVSLFTCYAWSLDISYSIVYVSNNLSHDKYFENEIPSLETNTYFFRWCCSAIQAEVLV
;
A
#
# COMPACT_ATOMS: atom_id res chain seq x y z
N GLU A 1 -15.96 -12.51 -5.12
CA GLU A 1 -15.54 -11.47 -6.09
C GLU A 1 -16.68 -10.50 -6.42
N ASN A 2 -17.79 -10.97 -7.00
CA ASN A 2 -18.92 -10.14 -7.47
C ASN A 2 -19.39 -9.04 -6.49
N CYS A 3 -19.47 -9.31 -5.18
CA CYS A 3 -19.87 -8.29 -4.20
C CYS A 3 -18.84 -7.15 -4.09
N MET A 4 -17.55 -7.47 -4.11
CA MET A 4 -16.46 -6.49 -3.95
C MET A 4 -16.29 -5.60 -5.19
N PHE A 5 -16.72 -6.09 -6.35
CA PHE A 5 -16.76 -5.34 -7.62
C PHE A 5 -18.13 -4.71 -7.90
N ARG A 6 -19.04 -4.66 -6.92
CA ARG A 6 -20.42 -4.13 -7.08
C ARG A 6 -21.27 -4.80 -8.18
N ARG A 7 -20.92 -6.03 -8.58
CA ARG A 7 -21.67 -6.83 -9.58
C ARG A 7 -22.76 -7.70 -8.95
N CYS A 8 -22.92 -7.67 -7.63
CA CYS A 8 -23.91 -8.46 -6.90
C CYS A 8 -25.21 -7.67 -6.70
N SER A 9 -26.31 -8.15 -7.25
CA SER A 9 -27.66 -7.54 -7.12
C SER A 9 -28.17 -7.49 -5.69
N LEU A 10 -27.74 -8.41 -4.82
CA LEU A 10 -28.11 -8.41 -3.39
C LEU A 10 -27.37 -7.32 -2.59
N CYS A 11 -26.25 -6.82 -3.09
CA CYS A 11 -25.40 -5.85 -2.38
C CYS A 11 -25.62 -4.41 -2.84
N THR A 12 -26.44 -4.17 -3.87
CA THR A 12 -26.64 -2.83 -4.46
C THR A 12 -27.05 -1.79 -3.43
N ASN A 13 -28.00 -2.10 -2.55
CA ASN A 13 -28.51 -1.18 -1.52
C ASN A 13 -27.81 -1.32 -0.16
N TYR A 14 -26.63 -1.96 -0.10
CA TYR A 14 -25.97 -2.25 1.17
C TYR A 14 -25.63 -0.97 1.95
N PHE A 15 -25.14 0.07 1.26
CA PHE A 15 -24.78 1.33 1.91
C PHE A 15 -25.99 2.02 2.55
N ASP A 16 -27.10 2.09 1.82
CA ASP A 16 -28.34 2.67 2.34
C ASP A 16 -28.88 1.90 3.54
N ASN A 17 -28.88 0.57 3.45
CA ASN A 17 -29.38 -0.31 4.51
C ASN A 17 -28.53 -0.25 5.79
N LYS A 18 -27.22 0.00 5.68
CA LYS A 18 -26.29 -0.03 6.81
C LYS A 18 -25.92 1.34 7.37
N PHE A 19 -25.92 2.38 6.53
CA PHE A 19 -25.50 3.72 6.93
C PHE A 19 -26.66 4.70 6.86
N ARG A 20 -27.26 4.91 5.68
CA ARG A 20 -28.27 5.97 5.50
C ARG A 20 -29.54 5.75 6.34
N LYS A 21 -29.97 4.50 6.51
CA LYS A 21 -31.18 4.14 7.27
C LYS A 21 -31.18 4.65 8.72
N TYR A 22 -30.00 4.80 9.33
CA TYR A 22 -29.87 5.20 10.73
C TYR A 22 -29.70 6.73 10.91
N VAL A 23 -29.70 7.50 9.83
CA VAL A 23 -29.58 8.96 9.90
C VAL A 23 -30.95 9.59 10.16
N LEU A 24 -31.10 10.17 11.36
CA LEU A 24 -32.33 10.85 11.78
C LEU A 24 -32.50 12.24 11.15
N ASN A 25 -31.40 12.97 10.95
CA ASN A 25 -31.42 14.31 10.36
C ASN A 25 -30.36 14.48 9.26
N PRO A 26 -30.68 14.14 8.00
CA PRO A 26 -29.75 14.26 6.88
C PRO A 26 -29.30 15.71 6.59
N ALA A 27 -30.09 16.70 7.01
CA ALA A 27 -29.81 18.12 6.83
C ALA A 27 -28.95 18.73 7.95
N GLN A 28 -28.66 17.96 9.01
CA GLN A 28 -27.79 18.41 10.10
C GLN A 28 -26.44 18.84 9.54
N LYS A 29 -26.00 20.04 9.93
CA LYS A 29 -24.67 20.55 9.58
C LYS A 29 -23.61 19.85 10.42
N ILE A 30 -22.55 19.40 9.75
CA ILE A 30 -21.39 18.74 10.34
C ILE A 30 -20.11 19.22 9.68
N GLN A 31 -19.00 18.98 10.37
CA GLN A 31 -17.65 19.21 9.89
C GLN A 31 -16.95 17.85 9.80
N TRP A 32 -16.21 17.60 8.72
CA TRP A 32 -15.40 16.39 8.56
C TRP A 32 -14.09 16.69 7.84
N TYR A 33 -13.17 15.73 7.88
CA TYR A 33 -11.88 15.83 7.21
C TYR A 33 -11.73 14.71 6.18
N GLN A 34 -11.04 15.02 5.09
CA GLN A 34 -10.70 14.04 4.06
C GLN A 34 -9.31 14.34 3.49
N TRP A 35 -8.59 13.28 3.11
CA TRP A 35 -7.37 13.40 2.31
C TRP A 35 -7.73 13.64 0.84
N VAL A 36 -7.20 14.72 0.27
CA VAL A 36 -7.45 15.14 -1.10
C VAL A 36 -6.12 15.26 -1.83
N LEU A 37 -6.07 14.75 -3.05
CA LEU A 37 -4.90 14.90 -3.90
C LEU A 37 -4.94 16.29 -4.56
N LYS A 38 -3.98 17.15 -4.22
CA LYS A 38 -3.79 18.47 -4.84
C LYS A 38 -2.36 18.58 -5.34
N ASN A 39 -2.19 18.92 -6.61
CA ASN A 39 -0.88 19.12 -7.25
C ASN A 39 0.11 17.95 -7.01
N GLY A 40 -0.39 16.71 -6.97
CA GLY A 40 0.41 15.50 -6.74
C GLY A 40 0.68 15.16 -5.27
N TYR A 41 0.27 16.00 -4.32
CA TYR A 41 0.44 15.76 -2.89
C TYR A 41 -0.90 15.49 -2.20
N SER A 42 -0.88 14.60 -1.20
CA SER A 42 -2.06 14.34 -0.37
C SER A 42 -2.11 15.36 0.77
N GLU A 43 -3.17 16.14 0.82
CA GLU A 43 -3.44 17.13 1.87
C GLU A 43 -4.70 16.74 2.65
N LYS A 44 -4.67 16.85 3.99
CA LYS A 44 -5.86 16.71 4.81
C LYS A 44 -6.64 18.02 4.77
N GLN A 45 -7.82 18.00 4.15
CA GLN A 45 -8.69 19.15 4.02
C GLN A 45 -9.92 19.02 4.93
N GLU A 46 -10.35 20.14 5.48
CA GLU A 46 -11.61 20.27 6.22
C GLU A 46 -12.77 20.60 5.27
N PHE A 47 -13.91 19.95 5.53
CA PHE A 47 -15.17 20.18 4.83
C PHE A 47 -16.28 20.49 5.84
N ASN A 48 -17.14 21.42 5.44
CA ASN A 48 -18.32 21.82 6.21
C ASN A 48 -19.54 21.65 5.31
N GLY A 49 -20.55 20.92 5.79
CA GLY A 49 -21.71 20.55 4.97
C GLY A 49 -22.76 19.79 5.77
N THR A 50 -23.67 19.10 5.09
CA THR A 50 -24.70 18.29 5.74
C THR A 50 -24.26 16.83 5.91
N VAL A 51 -24.91 16.10 6.83
CA VAL A 51 -24.72 14.65 6.96
C VAL A 51 -24.96 13.94 5.62
N HIS A 52 -25.96 14.37 4.86
CA HIS A 52 -26.24 13.83 3.53
C HIS A 52 -25.06 13.99 2.56
N GLN A 53 -24.44 15.19 2.53
CA GLN A 53 -23.28 15.45 1.68
C GLN A 53 -22.08 14.60 2.08
N CYS A 54 -21.80 14.48 3.38
CA CYS A 54 -20.73 13.62 3.89
C CYS A 54 -20.94 12.15 3.51
N LEU A 55 -22.17 11.64 3.58
CA LEU A 55 -22.47 10.26 3.21
C LEU A 55 -22.33 10.00 1.71
N ASN A 56 -22.69 10.96 0.86
CA ASN A 56 -22.46 10.86 -0.58
C ASN A 56 -20.96 10.78 -0.89
N THR A 57 -20.15 11.61 -0.21
CA THR A 57 -18.69 11.58 -0.34
C THR A 57 -18.11 10.24 0.10
N LEU A 58 -18.60 9.67 1.22
CA LEU A 58 -18.19 8.35 1.68
C LEU A 58 -18.59 7.24 0.70
N GLU A 59 -19.82 7.28 0.19
CA GLU A 59 -20.31 6.29 -0.76
C GLU A 59 -19.50 6.25 -2.05
N ALA A 60 -19.12 7.43 -2.57
CA ALA A 60 -18.31 7.54 -3.79
C ALA A 60 -16.93 6.87 -3.67
N GLN A 61 -16.41 6.71 -2.45
CA GLN A 61 -15.12 6.05 -2.20
C GLN A 61 -15.23 4.54 -2.02
N LEU A 62 -16.44 4.00 -1.85
CA LEU A 62 -16.62 2.59 -1.51
C LEU A 62 -16.17 1.66 -2.63
N ASP A 63 -16.38 2.04 -3.89
CA ASP A 63 -16.11 1.13 -5.01
C ASP A 63 -14.62 0.84 -5.13
N SER A 64 -13.79 1.89 -5.09
CA SER A 64 -12.33 1.73 -5.08
C SER A 64 -11.85 1.03 -3.81
N PHE A 65 -12.44 1.37 -2.65
CA PHE A 65 -12.07 0.77 -1.37
C PHE A 65 -12.37 -0.74 -1.32
N LEU A 66 -13.54 -1.18 -1.78
CA LEU A 66 -13.94 -2.59 -1.78
C LEU A 66 -13.01 -3.42 -2.66
N VAL A 67 -12.68 -2.91 -3.86
CA VAL A 67 -11.73 -3.54 -4.77
C VAL A 67 -10.34 -3.62 -4.14
N HIS A 68 -9.85 -2.50 -3.57
CA HIS A 68 -8.57 -2.47 -2.85
C HIS A 68 -8.52 -3.53 -1.73
N VAL A 69 -9.53 -3.59 -0.88
CA VAL A 69 -9.59 -4.56 0.24
C VAL A 69 -9.64 -5.99 -0.28
N PHE A 70 -10.38 -6.25 -1.36
CA PHE A 70 -10.45 -7.58 -1.96
C PHE A 70 -9.08 -8.03 -2.50
N ILE A 71 -8.44 -7.19 -3.31
CA ILE A 71 -7.14 -7.46 -3.91
C ILE A 71 -6.08 -7.67 -2.81
N LYS A 72 -6.02 -6.75 -1.83
CA LYS A 72 -5.11 -6.84 -0.68
C LYS A 72 -5.28 -8.17 0.07
N ARG A 73 -6.52 -8.57 0.38
CA ARG A 73 -6.78 -9.84 1.08
C ARG A 73 -6.39 -11.03 0.24
N ARG A 74 -6.61 -10.98 -1.07
CA ARG A 74 -6.26 -12.08 -1.97
C ARG A 74 -4.76 -12.28 -2.08
N GLN A 75 -4.02 -11.19 -2.17
CA GLN A 75 -2.56 -11.21 -2.22
C GLN A 75 -1.96 -11.63 -0.89
N ALA A 76 -2.48 -11.14 0.24
CA ALA A 76 -2.04 -11.60 1.56
C ALA A 76 -2.26 -13.11 1.76
N ALA A 77 -3.42 -13.63 1.35
CA ALA A 77 -3.70 -15.06 1.44
C ALA A 77 -2.80 -15.89 0.50
N TYR A 78 -2.49 -15.39 -0.70
CA TYR A 78 -1.56 -16.06 -1.62
C TYR A 78 -0.13 -16.02 -1.08
N PHE A 79 0.32 -14.90 -0.51
CA PHE A 79 1.60 -14.77 0.16
C PHE A 79 1.77 -15.79 1.30
N GLU A 80 0.79 -15.90 2.21
CA GLU A 80 0.85 -16.88 3.30
C GLU A 80 0.83 -18.33 2.77
N MET A 81 0.11 -18.59 1.68
CA MET A 81 0.13 -19.89 1.02
C MET A 81 1.52 -20.22 0.46
N ILE A 82 2.18 -19.31 -0.24
CA ILE A 82 3.54 -19.55 -0.77
C ILE A 82 4.53 -19.74 0.37
N LYS A 83 4.50 -18.84 1.36
CA LYS A 83 5.37 -18.91 2.54
C LYS A 83 5.23 -20.20 3.33
N SER A 84 4.03 -20.80 3.40
CA SER A 84 3.79 -22.07 4.08
C SER A 84 4.13 -23.31 3.25
N ASN A 85 4.33 -23.17 1.95
CA ASN A 85 4.64 -24.27 1.02
C ASN A 85 5.95 -24.00 0.26
N LEU A 86 6.97 -23.50 0.97
CA LEU A 86 8.30 -23.33 0.41
C LEU A 86 8.96 -24.70 0.20
N ASP A 87 9.77 -24.79 -0.86
CA ASP A 87 10.67 -25.91 -1.12
C ASP A 87 12.12 -25.40 -1.23
N ASN A 88 13.06 -26.29 -1.55
CA ASN A 88 14.47 -25.94 -1.65
C ASN A 88 14.81 -25.09 -2.89
N GLU A 89 13.86 -24.91 -3.82
CA GLU A 89 14.06 -24.19 -5.09
C GLU A 89 13.32 -22.83 -5.10
N THR A 90 12.55 -22.54 -4.06
CA THR A 90 11.68 -21.38 -3.96
C THR A 90 12.05 -20.49 -2.78
N ILE A 91 12.10 -19.18 -3.03
CA ILE A 91 12.24 -18.16 -1.99
C ILE A 91 11.06 -17.20 -2.10
N CYS A 92 10.45 -16.88 -0.96
CA CYS A 92 9.42 -15.86 -0.88
C CYS A 92 10.05 -14.55 -0.39
N LEU A 93 9.86 -13.46 -1.14
CA LEU A 93 10.39 -12.15 -0.80
C LEU A 93 9.24 -11.17 -0.53
N GLN A 94 9.27 -10.55 0.64
CA GLN A 94 8.46 -9.36 0.92
C GLN A 94 9.37 -8.13 0.84
N VAL A 95 9.08 -7.24 -0.11
CA VAL A 95 9.89 -6.05 -0.38
C VAL A 95 9.10 -4.80 -0.01
N ASP A 96 9.78 -3.87 0.65
CA ASP A 96 9.32 -2.51 0.91
C ASP A 96 10.37 -1.50 0.39
N TYR A 97 9.91 -0.33 -0.01
CA TYR A 97 10.71 0.68 -0.69
C TYR A 97 10.53 2.05 -0.06
N SER A 98 11.65 2.64 0.36
CA SER A 98 11.73 4.02 0.85
C SER A 98 12.67 4.83 -0.03
N GLU A 99 12.10 5.55 -1.00
CA GLU A 99 12.80 6.39 -1.98
C GLU A 99 13.68 7.49 -1.36
N ASN A 100 13.18 8.11 -0.28
CA ASN A 100 13.77 9.32 0.29
C ASN A 100 14.16 9.12 1.75
N PHE A 101 14.84 8.01 2.05
CA PHE A 101 15.31 7.77 3.40
C PHE A 101 16.42 8.78 3.75
N LYS A 102 16.17 9.59 4.77
CA LYS A 102 17.16 10.55 5.27
C LYS A 102 18.05 9.82 6.25
N LEU A 103 19.33 9.70 5.92
CA LEU A 103 20.34 9.25 6.87
C LEU A 103 20.53 10.34 7.92
N GLU A 104 19.86 10.20 9.05
CA GLU A 104 20.14 11.05 10.21
C GLU A 104 21.28 10.42 11.00
N VAL A 105 22.46 11.03 10.93
CA VAL A 105 23.61 10.60 11.74
C VAL A 105 23.35 11.03 13.18
N GLN A 106 23.20 10.06 14.09
CA GLN A 106 22.88 10.33 15.49
C GLN A 106 24.04 11.00 16.28
N ASP A 107 25.24 11.11 15.70
CA ASP A 107 26.42 11.62 16.41
C ASP A 107 27.44 12.28 15.46
N ALA A 108 27.10 13.43 14.90
CA ALA A 108 27.95 14.08 13.91
C ALA A 108 28.44 15.48 14.31
N VAL A 109 29.75 15.68 14.17
CA VAL A 109 30.43 16.98 14.30
C VAL A 109 29.80 17.98 13.32
N GLN A 110 29.79 19.27 13.70
CA GLN A 110 29.04 20.39 13.09
C GLN A 110 29.05 20.50 11.54
N GLY A 111 29.94 19.82 10.82
CA GLY A 111 29.99 19.76 9.35
C GLY A 111 28.89 18.92 8.69
N SER A 112 28.25 18.00 9.40
CA SER A 112 27.13 17.19 8.90
C SER A 112 25.78 17.92 8.88
N PHE A 113 25.70 19.07 9.56
CA PHE A 113 24.45 19.80 9.76
C PHE A 113 23.85 20.33 8.45
N TYR A 114 24.67 20.48 7.40
CA TYR A 114 24.30 21.15 6.16
C TYR A 114 24.09 20.23 4.94
N THR A 115 24.39 18.93 5.03
CA THR A 115 24.18 17.99 3.91
C THR A 115 23.52 16.70 4.38
N LYS A 116 22.18 16.68 4.39
CA LYS A 116 21.43 15.43 4.57
C LYS A 116 21.43 14.67 3.23
N THR A 117 22.25 13.63 3.11
CA THR A 117 22.20 12.73 1.95
C THR A 117 20.95 11.86 2.06
N ALA A 118 20.05 11.99 1.09
CA ALA A 118 18.94 11.07 0.91
C ALA A 118 19.43 9.85 0.12
N VAL A 119 18.98 8.66 0.52
CA VAL A 119 19.24 7.40 -0.18
C VAL A 119 17.94 6.65 -0.42
N SER A 120 17.91 5.84 -1.48
CA SER A 120 16.85 4.87 -1.68
C SER A 120 17.17 3.61 -0.88
N LEU A 121 16.22 3.18 -0.05
CA LEU A 121 16.28 1.90 0.66
C LEU A 121 15.29 0.91 0.06
N PHE A 122 15.78 -0.24 -0.35
CA PHE A 122 14.97 -1.42 -0.63
C PHE A 122 15.17 -2.38 0.53
N THR A 123 14.15 -2.52 1.38
CA THR A 123 14.18 -3.49 2.47
C THR A 123 13.45 -4.74 2.00
N CYS A 124 14.01 -5.90 2.31
CA CYS A 124 13.45 -7.18 1.92
C CYS A 124 13.51 -8.12 3.10
N TYR A 125 12.45 -8.90 3.30
CA TYR A 125 12.48 -10.05 4.15
C TYR A 125 12.32 -11.30 3.29
N ALA A 126 13.31 -12.20 3.38
CA ALA A 126 13.35 -13.43 2.61
C ALA A 126 12.99 -14.62 3.50
N TRP A 127 12.06 -15.45 3.03
CA TRP A 127 11.79 -16.77 3.60
C TRP A 127 12.24 -17.85 2.61
N SER A 128 13.08 -18.76 3.10
CA SER A 128 13.39 -20.05 2.47
C SER A 128 12.89 -21.18 3.38
N LEU A 129 12.99 -22.43 2.93
CA LEU A 129 12.54 -23.58 3.72
C LEU A 129 13.18 -23.64 5.11
N ASP A 130 14.50 -23.45 5.18
CA ASP A 130 15.27 -23.66 6.42
C ASP A 130 15.57 -22.37 7.18
N ILE A 131 15.71 -21.26 6.46
CA ILE A 131 16.15 -19.97 7.03
C ILE A 131 15.33 -18.79 6.54
N SER A 132 15.27 -17.76 7.37
CA SER A 132 14.71 -16.47 7.02
C SER A 132 15.64 -15.35 7.44
N TYR A 133 15.78 -14.31 6.62
CA TYR A 133 16.69 -13.21 6.90
C TYR A 133 16.19 -11.89 6.31
N SER A 134 16.58 -10.80 6.98
CA SER A 134 16.33 -9.43 6.53
C SER A 134 17.50 -8.95 5.67
N ILE A 135 17.19 -8.36 4.53
CA ILE A 135 18.15 -7.76 3.59
C ILE A 135 17.79 -6.28 3.43
N VAL A 136 18.80 -5.43 3.37
CA VAL A 136 18.64 -4.03 3.00
C VAL A 136 19.59 -3.75 1.85
N TYR A 137 19.03 -3.30 0.73
CA TYR A 137 19.81 -2.78 -0.38
C TYR A 137 19.72 -1.25 -0.37
N VAL A 138 20.88 -0.61 -0.26
CA VAL A 138 21.01 0.85 -0.20
C VAL A 138 21.51 1.33 -1.56
N SER A 139 20.72 2.20 -2.20
CA SER A 139 21.08 2.82 -3.47
C SER A 139 21.26 4.32 -3.31
N ASN A 140 22.33 4.86 -3.88
CA ASN A 140 22.52 6.30 -4.04
C ASN A 140 21.84 6.86 -5.30
N ASN A 141 21.15 6.01 -6.06
CA ASN A 141 20.38 6.45 -7.20
C ASN A 141 19.05 7.09 -6.74
N LEU A 142 18.82 8.32 -7.19
CA LEU A 142 17.61 9.11 -6.91
C LEU A 142 16.73 9.24 -8.17
N SER A 143 17.04 8.53 -9.26
CA SER A 143 16.24 8.57 -10.49
C SER A 143 14.87 7.93 -10.26
N HIS A 144 13.80 8.68 -10.55
CA HIS A 144 12.39 8.28 -10.40
C HIS A 144 11.89 7.35 -11.53
N ASP A 145 12.71 6.42 -12.01
CA ASP A 145 12.37 5.59 -13.16
C ASP A 145 11.90 4.21 -12.69
N LYS A 146 10.70 3.79 -13.14
CA LYS A 146 10.08 2.49 -12.83
C LYS A 146 10.94 1.26 -13.21
N TYR A 147 11.99 1.46 -14.01
CA TYR A 147 12.82 0.39 -14.53
C TYR A 147 13.94 -0.06 -13.57
N PHE A 148 14.06 0.54 -12.38
CA PHE A 148 15.08 0.16 -11.40
C PHE A 148 14.85 -1.25 -10.80
N GLU A 149 13.64 -1.81 -10.92
CA GLU A 149 13.32 -3.18 -10.48
C GLU A 149 14.05 -4.27 -11.32
N ASN A 150 14.59 -3.93 -12.50
CA ASN A 150 15.31 -4.87 -13.36
C ASN A 150 16.80 -5.05 -13.01
N GLU A 151 17.34 -4.30 -12.04
CA GLU A 151 18.74 -4.45 -11.58
C GLU A 151 18.87 -5.30 -10.31
N ILE A 152 17.78 -5.92 -9.83
CA ILE A 152 17.89 -7.00 -8.86
C ILE A 152 18.49 -8.19 -9.62
N PRO A 153 19.68 -8.70 -9.23
CA PRO A 153 20.32 -9.78 -9.96
C PRO A 153 19.35 -10.94 -10.12
N SER A 154 19.22 -11.44 -11.35
CA SER A 154 18.44 -12.64 -11.68
C SER A 154 18.89 -13.77 -10.78
N LEU A 155 18.12 -14.03 -9.73
CA LEU A 155 18.29 -15.24 -8.92
C LEU A 155 17.82 -16.40 -9.80
N GLU A 156 18.67 -17.40 -10.00
CA GLU A 156 18.39 -18.62 -10.79
C GLU A 156 17.30 -19.52 -10.15
N THR A 157 16.57 -19.00 -9.18
CA THR A 157 15.52 -19.67 -8.40
C THR A 157 14.17 -18.99 -8.63
N ASN A 158 13.09 -19.79 -8.58
CA ASN A 158 11.73 -19.28 -8.70
C ASN A 158 11.45 -18.27 -7.57
N THR A 159 11.44 -16.99 -7.91
CA THR A 159 11.38 -15.90 -6.93
C THR A 159 10.05 -15.17 -7.05
N TYR A 160 9.29 -15.14 -5.96
CA TYR A 160 8.02 -14.42 -5.88
C TYR A 160 8.22 -13.08 -5.17
N PHE A 161 7.94 -11.97 -5.88
CA PHE A 161 8.04 -10.62 -5.34
C PHE A 161 6.69 -10.13 -4.84
N PHE A 162 6.63 -9.78 -3.56
CA PHE A 162 5.47 -9.12 -2.96
C PHE A 162 5.84 -7.72 -2.51
N ARG A 163 5.40 -6.71 -3.27
CA ARG A 163 5.57 -5.30 -2.93
C ARG A 163 4.36 -4.82 -2.12
N TRP A 164 4.62 -4.26 -0.94
CA TRP A 164 3.59 -3.59 -0.13
C TRP A 164 3.70 -2.08 -0.32
N CYS A 165 3.03 -1.52 -1.33
CA CYS A 165 2.83 -0.07 -1.35
C CYS A 165 1.68 0.27 -0.39
N CYS A 166 1.79 1.36 0.37
CA CYS A 166 0.77 1.87 1.30
C CYS A 166 -0.66 1.99 0.73
N SER A 167 -0.87 1.79 -0.58
CA SER A 167 -2.16 1.80 -1.28
C SER A 167 -2.45 0.58 -2.19
N ALA A 168 -1.53 -0.39 -2.34
CA ALA A 168 -1.76 -1.63 -3.08
C ALA A 168 -0.66 -2.66 -2.81
N ILE A 169 -1.02 -3.94 -2.71
CA ILE A 169 -0.05 -5.02 -2.84
C ILE A 169 0.06 -5.30 -4.36
N GLN A 170 1.27 -5.49 -4.89
CA GLN A 170 1.52 -6.04 -6.22
C GLN A 170 2.32 -7.32 -6.03
N ALA A 171 1.83 -8.40 -6.65
CA ALA A 171 2.53 -9.68 -6.69
C ALA A 171 3.04 -9.84 -8.13
N GLU A 172 4.35 -9.93 -8.30
CA GLU A 172 4.98 -10.19 -9.59
C GLU A 172 5.75 -11.51 -9.51
N VAL A 173 5.54 -12.35 -10.52
CA VAL A 173 6.25 -13.61 -10.70
C VAL A 173 7.25 -13.38 -11.82
N LEU A 174 8.54 -13.47 -11.51
CA LEU A 174 9.57 -13.56 -12.54
C LEU A 174 9.78 -15.05 -12.84
N VAL A 175 9.54 -15.44 -14.09
CA VAL A 175 9.86 -16.77 -14.66
C VAL A 175 11.14 -16.64 -15.47
#